data_AF-A0AAV1KTW7-F1
#
_entry.id   AF-A0AAV1KTW7-F1
#
_cell.length_a   1.000
_cell.length_b   1.000
_cell.length_c   1.000
_cell.angle_alpha   90.00
_cell.angle_beta   90.00
_cell.angle_gamma   90.00
#
_symmetry.space_group_name_H-M   'P 1'
#
loop_
_entity.id
_entity.type
_entity.pdbx_description
1 polymer ?
#
loop_
_entity_poly.entity_id
_entity_poly.type
_entity_poly.pdbx_seq_one_letter_code
_entity_poly.pdbx_strand_id
1 'polypeptide(L)'
;MSILLHTSNSRVEYMSKMIKYTVVVTLACIIFNFSDSAFIDTLPKCSIKDNECQRKVFQDMLQKIGKSGIPDLNVPPIDPVHLENVSVSVMNLVNITLLDGEATGIKDCTFKKFIADIDKGVGRQEIICDITIKGHYLVDAASPLIESVLGGSTIHGEGNGKVVIEKLLIEFVFPFYAQRHDDGEIYITCDYKEIKNKFDILGKVTFAADKIYLGKEDVSEFVVGYLNDNWKFIMKTFGKIFIDKAVDYYYKFAGNFFDLVPAKYYISDDLTPYLKN
;
A
#
# COMPACT_ATOMS: atom_id res chain seq x y z
N MET A 1 -39.64 0.09 -69.59
CA MET A 1 -40.27 0.13 -68.25
C MET A 1 -40.17 -1.29 -67.69
N SER A 2 -39.52 -1.64 -66.58
CA SER A 2 -39.12 -0.87 -65.40
C SER A 2 -38.18 -1.71 -64.54
N ILE A 3 -36.89 -1.83 -64.89
CA ILE A 3 -35.94 -2.62 -64.05
C ILE A 3 -34.66 -1.82 -63.68
N LEU A 4 -34.35 -0.71 -64.34
CA LEU A 4 -33.13 0.07 -64.09
C LEU A 4 -33.25 1.20 -63.05
N LEU A 5 -34.43 1.45 -62.46
CA LEU A 5 -34.65 2.56 -61.51
C LEU A 5 -34.69 2.13 -60.02
N HIS A 6 -34.63 0.84 -59.71
CA HIS A 6 -34.76 0.36 -58.31
C HIS A 6 -33.43 0.15 -57.57
N THR A 7 -32.28 0.27 -58.24
CA THR A 7 -30.97 0.01 -57.61
C THR A 7 -30.22 1.26 -57.15
N SER A 8 -30.60 2.47 -57.62
CA SER A 8 -29.94 3.71 -57.18
C SER A 8 -30.48 4.21 -55.83
N ASN A 9 -31.79 4.12 -55.61
CA ASN A 9 -32.44 4.69 -54.44
C ASN A 9 -32.05 3.93 -53.15
N SER A 10 -31.94 2.60 -53.24
CA SER A 10 -31.56 1.74 -52.12
C SER A 10 -30.11 1.93 -51.68
N ARG A 11 -29.17 2.18 -52.61
CA ARG A 11 -27.76 2.49 -52.28
C ARG A 11 -27.61 3.84 -51.58
N VAL A 12 -28.33 4.87 -52.01
CA VAL A 12 -28.29 6.20 -51.40
C VAL A 12 -28.86 6.17 -49.99
N GLU A 13 -29.96 5.43 -49.77
CA GLU A 13 -30.54 5.24 -48.44
C GLU A 13 -29.62 4.47 -47.50
N TYR A 14 -28.94 3.44 -48.01
CA TYR A 14 -27.97 2.66 -47.25
C TYR A 14 -26.73 3.49 -46.88
N MET A 15 -26.21 4.28 -47.82
CA MET A 15 -25.09 5.20 -47.56
C MET A 15 -25.46 6.30 -46.57
N SER A 16 -26.68 6.85 -46.65
CA SER A 16 -27.18 7.86 -45.70
C SER A 16 -27.32 7.29 -44.28
N LYS A 17 -27.82 6.05 -44.14
CA LYS A 17 -27.88 5.34 -42.85
C LYS A 17 -26.48 5.07 -42.32
N MET A 18 -25.56 4.57 -43.15
CA MET A 18 -24.17 4.31 -42.76
C MET A 18 -23.46 5.58 -42.28
N ILE A 19 -23.57 6.70 -42.99
CA ILE A 19 -22.97 7.99 -42.58
C ILE A 19 -23.55 8.47 -41.25
N LYS A 20 -24.88 8.36 -41.05
CA LYS A 20 -25.51 8.71 -39.77
C LYS A 20 -25.02 7.84 -38.61
N TYR A 21 -24.89 6.53 -38.81
CA TYR A 21 -24.35 5.62 -37.80
C TYR A 21 -22.88 5.88 -37.49
N THR A 22 -22.06 6.14 -38.51
CA THR A 22 -20.64 6.47 -38.32
C THR A 22 -20.45 7.79 -37.58
N VAL A 23 -21.25 8.82 -37.87
CA VAL A 23 -21.21 10.12 -37.16
C VAL A 23 -21.70 10.00 -35.71
N VAL A 24 -22.72 9.20 -35.44
CA VAL A 24 -23.21 8.97 -34.06
C VAL A 24 -22.18 8.20 -33.22
N VAL A 25 -21.51 7.20 -33.80
CA VAL A 25 -20.46 6.42 -33.11
C VAL A 25 -19.22 7.28 -32.83
N THR A 26 -18.79 8.13 -33.77
CA THR A 26 -17.65 9.02 -33.53
C THR A 26 -17.96 10.15 -32.54
N LEU A 27 -19.19 10.71 -32.53
CA LEU A 27 -19.59 11.67 -31.50
C LEU A 27 -19.72 11.03 -30.12
N ALA A 28 -20.19 9.78 -30.01
CA ALA A 28 -20.27 9.07 -28.74
C ALA A 28 -18.88 8.77 -28.14
N CYS A 29 -17.87 8.46 -28.97
CA CYS A 29 -16.51 8.23 -28.50
C CYS A 29 -15.79 9.51 -28.02
N ILE A 30 -16.18 10.70 -28.50
CA ILE A 30 -15.58 11.96 -28.05
C ILE A 30 -16.08 12.35 -26.65
N ILE A 31 -17.28 11.92 -26.24
CA ILE A 31 -17.87 12.30 -24.94
C ILE A 31 -17.35 11.43 -23.78
N PHE A 32 -16.73 10.26 -24.05
CA PHE A 32 -16.15 9.39 -23.02
C PHE A 32 -14.64 9.59 -22.78
N ASN A 33 -14.04 10.70 -23.24
CA ASN A 33 -12.68 11.08 -22.87
C ASN A 33 -12.67 12.16 -21.78
N PHE A 34 -13.50 12.02 -20.75
CA PHE A 34 -13.19 12.65 -19.47
C PHE A 34 -12.21 11.71 -18.76
N SER A 35 -10.94 11.98 -18.97
CA SER A 35 -9.83 11.39 -18.23
C SER A 35 -10.08 11.48 -16.73
N ASP A 36 -10.00 10.35 -16.05
CA ASP A 36 -10.19 10.16 -14.60
C ASP A 36 -9.09 10.83 -13.72
N SER A 37 -8.59 12.03 -14.06
CA SER A 37 -7.64 12.77 -13.20
C SER A 37 -8.26 13.33 -11.91
N ALA A 38 -9.54 13.03 -11.64
CA ALA A 38 -10.34 13.69 -10.61
C ALA A 38 -9.79 13.56 -9.18
N PHE A 39 -8.99 12.56 -8.87
CA PHE A 39 -8.51 12.39 -7.49
C PHE A 39 -7.50 13.47 -7.08
N ILE A 40 -6.43 13.63 -7.85
CA ILE A 40 -5.31 14.54 -7.52
C ILE A 40 -5.79 15.99 -7.55
N ASP A 41 -6.63 16.33 -8.52
CA ASP A 41 -7.18 17.68 -8.70
C ASP A 41 -8.13 18.11 -7.56
N THR A 42 -8.65 17.16 -6.79
CA THR A 42 -9.56 17.43 -5.65
C THR A 42 -8.85 17.46 -4.30
N LEU A 43 -7.53 17.26 -4.26
CA LEU A 43 -6.77 17.34 -3.02
C LEU A 43 -6.72 18.78 -2.49
N PRO A 44 -7.02 19.00 -1.19
CA PRO A 44 -6.77 20.29 -0.58
C PRO A 44 -5.28 20.63 -0.63
N LYS A 45 -4.95 21.86 -1.01
CA LYS A 45 -3.58 22.37 -0.99
C LYS A 45 -3.26 22.95 0.37
N CYS A 46 -2.08 22.64 0.88
CA CYS A 46 -1.62 23.12 2.18
C CYS A 46 -0.37 24.00 2.02
N SER A 47 -0.21 24.94 2.94
CA SER A 47 1.08 25.64 3.03
C SER A 47 2.16 24.69 3.55
N ILE A 48 3.41 24.87 3.11
CA ILE A 48 4.59 24.16 3.65
C ILE A 48 4.76 24.39 5.16
N LYS A 49 4.22 25.49 5.70
CA LYS A 49 4.26 25.82 7.13
C LYS A 49 3.06 25.28 7.91
N ASP A 50 2.03 24.80 7.22
CA ASP A 50 0.80 24.29 7.83
C ASP A 50 0.82 22.76 7.93
N ASN A 51 1.57 22.29 8.93
CA ASN A 51 1.69 20.87 9.26
C ASN A 51 0.35 20.20 9.59
N GLU A 52 -0.61 20.93 10.18
CA GLU A 52 -1.92 20.38 10.53
C GLU A 52 -2.82 20.19 9.30
N CYS A 53 -2.77 21.13 8.34
CA CYS A 53 -3.40 20.95 7.04
C CYS A 53 -2.84 19.70 6.35
N GLN A 54 -1.52 19.58 6.24
CA GLN A 54 -0.87 18.44 5.59
C GLN A 54 -1.25 17.12 6.26
N ARG A 55 -1.21 17.06 7.60
CA ARG A 55 -1.64 15.90 8.40
C ARG A 55 -3.07 15.46 8.07
N LYS A 56 -4.00 16.42 7.96
CA LYS A 56 -5.41 16.15 7.62
C LYS A 56 -5.56 15.65 6.18
N VAL A 57 -4.82 16.24 5.23
CA VAL A 57 -4.83 15.77 3.84
C VAL A 57 -4.38 14.31 3.75
N PHE A 58 -3.29 13.93 4.42
CA PHE A 58 -2.85 12.52 4.45
C PHE A 58 -3.86 11.59 5.13
N GLN A 59 -4.46 12.04 6.23
CA GLN A 59 -5.51 11.30 6.93
C GLN A 59 -6.72 11.02 6.03
N ASP A 60 -7.21 12.05 5.34
CA ASP A 60 -8.38 11.95 4.45
C ASP A 60 -8.03 11.15 3.20
N MET A 61 -6.80 11.26 2.69
CA MET A 61 -6.31 10.50 1.56
C MET A 61 -6.40 9.00 1.83
N LEU A 62 -5.89 8.51 2.98
CA LEU A 62 -5.97 7.09 3.33
C LEU A 62 -7.41 6.56 3.31
N GLN A 63 -8.35 7.33 3.85
CA GLN A 63 -9.76 6.95 3.88
C GLN A 63 -10.37 6.88 2.48
N LYS A 64 -10.05 7.85 1.63
CA LYS A 64 -10.58 7.92 0.25
C LYS A 64 -10.04 6.80 -0.63
N ILE A 65 -8.73 6.52 -0.55
CA ILE A 65 -8.07 5.54 -1.44
C ILE A 65 -8.15 4.11 -0.90
N GLY A 66 -8.64 3.90 0.33
CA GLY A 66 -8.71 2.60 1.00
C GLY A 66 -9.18 1.47 0.09
N LYS A 67 -10.37 1.61 -0.51
CA LYS A 67 -10.97 0.56 -1.35
C LYS A 67 -10.61 0.64 -2.83
N SER A 68 -10.38 1.84 -3.36
CA SER A 68 -10.22 2.06 -4.80
C SER A 68 -8.76 2.13 -5.23
N GLY A 69 -7.85 2.40 -4.30
CA GLY A 69 -6.51 2.87 -4.63
C GLY A 69 -6.54 4.19 -5.40
N ILE A 70 -5.46 4.42 -6.15
CA ILE A 70 -5.34 5.44 -7.19
C ILE A 70 -4.79 4.73 -8.45
N PRO A 71 -5.67 4.14 -9.29
CA PRO A 71 -5.24 3.33 -10.43
C PRO A 71 -4.29 4.05 -11.38
N ASP A 72 -4.54 5.33 -11.66
CA ASP A 72 -3.70 6.17 -12.54
C ASP A 72 -2.27 6.37 -12.03
N LEU A 73 -2.05 6.18 -10.72
CA LEU A 73 -0.74 6.25 -10.08
C LEU A 73 -0.18 4.85 -9.75
N ASN A 74 -0.80 3.78 -10.25
CA ASN A 74 -0.47 2.39 -9.90
C ASN A 74 -0.52 2.14 -8.38
N VAL A 75 -1.38 2.86 -7.66
CA VAL A 75 -1.66 2.60 -6.25
C VAL A 75 -2.85 1.65 -6.18
N PRO A 76 -2.68 0.36 -5.83
CA PRO A 76 -3.79 -0.55 -5.65
C PRO A 76 -4.63 -0.17 -4.42
N PRO A 77 -5.79 -0.82 -4.19
CA PRO A 77 -6.47 -0.73 -2.91
C PRO A 77 -5.51 -0.98 -1.75
N ILE A 78 -5.56 -0.10 -0.75
CA ILE A 78 -4.71 -0.19 0.44
C ILE A 78 -5.46 -0.79 1.63
N ASP A 79 -6.74 -1.13 1.47
CA ASP A 79 -7.54 -1.76 2.51
C ASP A 79 -8.77 -2.50 1.92
N PRO A 80 -8.69 -3.84 1.70
CA PRO A 80 -7.54 -4.70 2.01
C PRO A 80 -6.34 -4.49 1.05
N VAL A 81 -5.12 -4.58 1.58
CA VAL A 81 -3.91 -4.87 0.77
C VAL A 81 -3.85 -6.36 0.53
N HIS A 82 -3.83 -6.77 -0.72
CA HIS A 82 -3.57 -8.17 -1.09
C HIS A 82 -2.08 -8.49 -0.98
N LEU A 83 -1.75 -9.62 -0.35
CA LEU A 83 -0.40 -10.06 -0.05
C LEU A 83 -0.19 -11.46 -0.62
N GLU A 84 0.61 -11.56 -1.66
CA GLU A 84 0.91 -12.81 -2.35
C GLU A 84 2.40 -13.14 -2.21
N ASN A 85 2.71 -14.39 -1.83
CA ASN A 85 4.07 -14.91 -1.71
C ASN A 85 5.04 -14.02 -0.91
N VAL A 86 4.58 -13.51 0.24
CA VAL A 86 5.38 -12.63 1.10
C VAL A 86 6.13 -13.46 2.13
N SER A 87 7.45 -13.53 1.99
CA SER A 87 8.32 -14.28 2.90
C SER A 87 9.13 -13.39 3.84
N VAL A 88 9.31 -13.88 5.07
CA VAL A 88 10.23 -13.33 6.09
C VAL A 88 11.00 -14.48 6.73
N SER A 89 12.24 -14.22 7.13
CA SER A 89 13.09 -15.20 7.80
C SER A 89 13.47 -14.71 9.19
N VAL A 90 13.12 -15.49 10.22
CA VAL A 90 13.43 -15.20 11.62
C VAL A 90 14.74 -15.87 11.97
N MET A 91 15.77 -15.06 12.25
CA MET A 91 17.12 -15.51 12.61
C MET A 91 17.79 -16.47 11.61
N ASN A 92 17.32 -16.55 10.36
CA ASN A 92 17.69 -17.60 9.39
C ASN A 92 17.38 -19.03 9.87
N LEU A 93 16.48 -19.19 10.84
CA LEU A 93 16.10 -20.48 11.42
C LEU A 93 14.66 -20.87 11.08
N VAL A 94 13.77 -19.88 10.99
CA VAL A 94 12.36 -20.08 10.70
C VAL A 94 11.98 -19.23 9.50
N ASN A 95 11.57 -19.87 8.42
CA ASN A 95 11.04 -19.21 7.24
C ASN A 95 9.52 -19.20 7.32
N ILE A 96 8.93 -18.03 7.17
CA ILE A 96 7.48 -17.83 7.20
C ILE A 96 7.10 -17.17 5.88
N THR A 97 6.17 -17.78 5.16
CA THR A 97 5.63 -17.26 3.91
C THR A 97 4.13 -17.15 4.02
N LEU A 98 3.60 -15.95 3.76
CA LEU A 98 2.19 -15.75 3.49
C LEU A 98 1.99 -16.01 1.99
N LEU A 99 1.42 -17.17 1.65
CA LEU A 99 1.24 -17.62 0.27
C LEU A 99 0.17 -16.76 -0.42
N ASP A 100 -0.95 -16.58 0.26
CA ASP A 100 -2.07 -15.76 -0.16
C ASP A 100 -2.75 -15.16 1.07
N GLY A 101 -3.00 -13.86 1.08
CA GLY A 101 -3.62 -13.20 2.21
C GLY A 101 -3.96 -11.75 1.99
N GLU A 102 -4.46 -11.15 3.05
CA GLU A 102 -4.82 -9.73 3.06
C GLU A 102 -4.49 -9.06 4.38
N ALA A 103 -4.13 -7.78 4.29
CA ALA A 103 -4.00 -6.87 5.41
C ALA A 103 -5.09 -5.80 5.37
N THR A 104 -5.76 -5.58 6.50
CA THR A 104 -6.85 -4.60 6.65
C THR A 104 -6.60 -3.65 7.82
N GLY A 105 -7.25 -2.49 7.80
CA GLY A 105 -7.19 -1.47 8.85
C GLY A 105 -6.27 -0.28 8.53
N ILE A 106 -5.59 -0.31 7.38
CA ILE A 106 -4.66 0.74 6.95
C ILE A 106 -5.41 2.05 6.65
N LYS A 107 -6.61 1.99 6.07
CA LYS A 107 -7.40 3.21 5.77
C LYS A 107 -7.82 3.96 7.04
N ASP A 108 -7.88 3.25 8.17
CA ASP A 108 -8.32 3.74 9.47
C ASP A 108 -7.13 4.13 10.38
N CYS A 109 -5.90 4.00 9.89
CA CYS A 109 -4.71 4.52 10.54
C CYS A 109 -4.86 6.01 10.85
N THR A 110 -4.43 6.42 12.04
CA THR A 110 -4.49 7.81 12.49
C THR A 110 -3.11 8.47 12.47
N PHE A 111 -2.95 9.56 11.72
CA PHE A 111 -1.77 10.41 11.82
C PHE A 111 -1.86 11.27 13.08
N LYS A 112 -1.05 10.92 14.09
CA LYS A 112 -0.91 11.69 15.34
C LYS A 112 -0.06 12.93 15.16
N LYS A 113 0.92 12.85 14.25
CA LYS A 113 1.83 13.94 13.95
C LYS A 113 2.29 13.86 12.51
N PHE A 114 2.42 15.01 11.89
CA PHE A 114 3.09 15.18 10.62
C PHE A 114 3.82 16.52 10.66
N ILE A 115 5.13 16.53 10.40
CA ILE A 115 5.95 17.73 10.34
C ILE A 115 6.81 17.61 9.09
N ALA A 116 6.74 18.58 8.20
CA ALA A 116 7.62 18.68 7.05
C ALA A 116 8.45 19.97 7.15
N ASP A 117 9.71 19.85 7.60
CA ASP A 117 10.63 20.98 7.68
C ASP A 117 11.48 21.01 6.41
N ILE A 118 11.00 21.74 5.39
CA ILE A 118 11.63 21.82 4.07
C ILE A 118 12.96 22.59 4.11
N ASP A 119 13.10 23.59 5.00
CA ASP A 119 14.35 24.32 5.21
C ASP A 119 15.46 23.37 5.69
N LYS A 120 15.12 22.38 6.51
CA LYS A 120 16.05 21.34 6.98
C LYS A 120 16.09 20.09 6.11
N GLY A 121 15.15 19.94 5.17
CA GLY A 121 14.97 18.73 4.37
C GLY A 121 14.63 17.48 5.20
N VAL A 122 13.91 17.63 6.33
CA VAL A 122 13.59 16.50 7.23
C VAL A 122 12.12 16.53 7.64
N GLY A 123 11.45 15.41 7.36
CA GLY A 123 10.08 15.13 7.78
C GLY A 123 10.01 14.21 8.98
N ARG A 124 8.93 14.32 9.76
CA ARG A 124 8.60 13.45 10.89
C ARG A 124 7.12 13.12 10.86
N GLN A 125 6.79 11.85 11.00
CA GLN A 125 5.40 11.42 11.12
C GLN A 125 5.24 10.35 12.20
N GLU A 126 4.08 10.37 12.86
CA GLU A 126 3.69 9.39 13.86
C GLU A 126 2.30 8.88 13.48
N ILE A 127 2.18 7.58 13.24
CA ILE A 127 0.96 6.93 12.78
C ILE A 127 0.59 5.83 13.77
N ILE A 128 -0.70 5.75 14.15
CA ILE A 128 -1.24 4.67 14.96
C ILE A 128 -2.29 3.91 14.16
N CYS A 129 -2.17 2.59 14.08
CA CYS A 129 -3.06 1.72 13.32
C CYS A 129 -3.55 0.53 14.13
N ASP A 130 -4.77 0.08 13.87
CA ASP A 130 -5.23 -1.26 14.21
C ASP A 130 -5.18 -2.11 12.94
N ILE A 131 -4.28 -3.10 12.90
CA ILE A 131 -4.00 -3.89 11.70
C ILE A 131 -4.41 -5.34 11.91
N THR A 132 -5.07 -5.92 10.92
CA THR A 132 -5.31 -7.36 10.87
C THR A 132 -4.70 -7.93 9.60
N ILE A 133 -3.89 -8.97 9.72
CA ILE A 133 -3.35 -9.76 8.61
C ILE A 133 -3.93 -11.15 8.73
N LYS A 134 -4.44 -11.72 7.63
CA LYS A 134 -4.89 -13.13 7.60
C LYS A 134 -4.61 -13.74 6.23
N GLY A 135 -4.48 -15.06 6.19
CA GLY A 135 -4.31 -15.77 4.93
C GLY A 135 -3.76 -17.18 5.11
N HIS A 136 -3.48 -17.82 3.98
CA HIS A 136 -2.81 -19.11 3.89
C HIS A 136 -1.31 -18.92 4.06
N TYR A 137 -0.74 -19.58 5.08
CA TYR A 137 0.67 -19.47 5.43
C TYR A 137 1.39 -20.80 5.26
N LEU A 138 2.69 -20.69 5.05
CA LEU A 138 3.67 -21.77 5.12
C LEU A 138 4.76 -21.37 6.12
N VAL A 139 5.05 -22.24 7.08
CA VAL A 139 6.15 -22.11 8.04
C VAL A 139 7.05 -23.33 7.89
N ASP A 140 8.34 -23.08 7.78
CA ASP A 140 9.37 -24.12 7.81
C ASP A 140 10.48 -23.73 8.79
N ALA A 141 10.76 -24.63 9.71
CA ALA A 141 11.83 -24.50 10.69
C ALA A 141 12.65 -25.80 10.74
N ALA A 142 13.28 -26.14 9.61
CA ALA A 142 14.16 -27.29 9.44
C ALA A 142 15.66 -26.93 9.51
N SER A 143 16.04 -25.92 10.32
CA SER A 143 17.47 -25.64 10.51
C SER A 143 18.14 -26.75 11.34
N PRO A 144 19.40 -27.15 11.06
CA PRO A 144 20.11 -28.17 11.84
C PRO A 144 20.19 -27.85 13.34
N LEU A 145 20.21 -26.56 13.68
CA LEU A 145 20.18 -26.10 15.07
C LEU A 145 18.82 -26.44 15.73
N ILE A 146 17.70 -26.14 15.07
CA ILE A 146 16.37 -26.47 15.58
C ILE A 146 16.19 -27.98 15.68
N GLU A 147 16.60 -28.73 14.65
CA GLU A 147 16.56 -30.19 14.67
C GLU A 147 17.36 -30.74 15.86
N SER A 148 18.56 -30.25 16.11
CA SER A 148 19.38 -30.72 17.24
C SER A 148 18.74 -30.45 18.60
N VAL A 149 18.02 -29.33 18.76
CA VAL A 149 17.31 -28.97 19.99
C VAL A 149 16.03 -29.79 20.17
N LEU A 150 15.36 -30.13 19.06
CA LEU A 150 14.10 -30.88 19.05
C LEU A 150 14.29 -32.40 18.84
N GLY A 151 15.48 -32.93 19.15
CA GLY A 151 15.73 -34.37 19.11
C GLY A 151 15.65 -34.98 17.71
N GLY A 152 16.02 -34.22 16.68
CA GLY A 152 15.95 -34.62 15.26
C GLY A 152 14.60 -34.36 14.60
N SER A 153 13.68 -33.67 15.28
CA SER A 153 12.38 -33.28 14.70
C SER A 153 12.42 -31.88 14.10
N THR A 154 11.58 -31.65 13.11
CA THR A 154 11.38 -30.35 12.46
C THR A 154 10.00 -29.80 12.78
N ILE A 155 9.87 -28.48 12.67
CA ILE A 155 8.56 -27.81 12.69
C ILE A 155 8.20 -27.41 11.26
N HIS A 156 7.02 -27.83 10.83
CA HIS A 156 6.43 -27.43 9.56
C HIS A 156 4.98 -27.02 9.81
N GLY A 157 4.50 -26.00 9.12
CA GLY A 157 3.10 -25.63 9.16
C GLY A 157 2.62 -25.14 7.81
N GLU A 158 1.45 -25.61 7.39
CA GLU A 158 0.78 -25.10 6.20
C GLU A 158 -0.72 -25.05 6.45
N GLY A 159 -1.25 -23.83 6.59
CA GLY A 159 -2.60 -23.64 7.09
C GLY A 159 -3.05 -22.20 7.04
N ASN A 160 -4.13 -21.89 7.75
CA ASN A 160 -4.65 -20.53 7.85
C ASN A 160 -4.09 -19.85 9.09
N GLY A 161 -3.64 -18.61 8.91
CA GLY A 161 -3.10 -17.77 9.95
C GLY A 161 -3.85 -16.45 10.05
N LYS A 162 -3.85 -15.85 11.24
CA LYS A 162 -4.34 -14.50 11.50
C LYS A 162 -3.50 -13.85 12.58
N VAL A 163 -3.13 -12.60 12.36
CA VAL A 163 -2.49 -11.72 13.35
C VAL A 163 -3.32 -10.45 13.45
N VAL A 164 -3.70 -10.08 14.67
CA VAL A 164 -4.34 -8.79 14.99
C VAL A 164 -3.37 -7.98 15.83
N ILE A 165 -3.04 -6.78 15.40
CA ILE A 165 -2.14 -5.85 16.07
C ILE A 165 -2.94 -4.60 16.40
N GLU A 166 -3.19 -4.38 17.69
CA GLU A 166 -3.92 -3.21 18.17
C GLU A 166 -2.95 -2.07 18.51
N LYS A 167 -3.29 -0.87 18.05
CA LYS A 167 -2.57 0.39 18.33
C LYS A 167 -1.07 0.27 18.05
N LEU A 168 -0.73 -0.24 16.87
CA LEU A 168 0.62 -0.20 16.32
C LEU A 168 1.01 1.26 16.09
N LEU A 169 1.93 1.78 16.88
CA LEU A 169 2.55 3.08 16.68
C LEU A 169 3.78 2.89 15.79
N ILE A 170 3.86 3.66 14.70
CA ILE A 170 5.06 3.74 13.88
C ILE A 170 5.48 5.20 13.77
N GLU A 171 6.74 5.46 14.09
CA GLU A 171 7.36 6.77 13.96
C GLU A 171 8.35 6.73 12.80
N PHE A 172 8.28 7.70 11.90
CA PHE A 172 9.23 7.85 10.82
C PHE A 172 9.94 9.20 10.91
N VAL A 173 11.24 9.18 10.61
CA VAL A 173 12.04 10.36 10.29
C VAL A 173 12.55 10.15 8.87
N PHE A 174 12.13 11.00 7.94
CA PHE A 174 12.42 10.83 6.52
C PHE A 174 13.07 12.09 5.94
N PRO A 175 14.19 11.97 5.23
CA PRO A 175 14.76 13.07 4.48
C PRO A 175 13.96 13.31 3.19
N PHE A 176 13.69 14.57 2.87
CA PHE A 176 12.98 14.95 1.66
C PHE A 176 13.50 16.28 1.12
N TYR A 177 13.22 16.56 -0.15
CA TYR A 177 13.62 17.80 -0.80
C TYR A 177 12.69 18.14 -1.97
N ALA A 178 12.69 19.40 -2.39
CA ALA A 178 12.03 19.80 -3.63
C ALA A 178 13.00 19.61 -4.81
N GLN A 179 12.52 19.01 -5.89
CA GLN A 179 13.29 18.79 -7.11
C GLN A 179 12.47 19.19 -8.33
N ARG A 180 13.10 19.84 -9.31
CA ARG A 180 12.49 20.06 -10.62
C ARG A 180 12.78 18.85 -11.52
N HIS A 181 11.73 18.29 -12.10
CA HIS A 181 11.85 17.19 -13.06
C HIS A 181 11.95 17.72 -14.51
N ASP A 182 12.14 16.81 -15.46
CA ASP A 182 12.32 17.13 -16.88
C ASP A 182 11.06 17.75 -17.53
N ASP A 183 9.89 17.54 -16.93
CA ASP A 183 8.62 18.18 -17.33
C ASP A 183 8.54 19.67 -16.91
N GLY A 184 9.53 20.16 -16.17
CA GLY A 184 9.60 21.53 -15.65
C GLY A 184 8.82 21.74 -14.36
N GLU A 185 8.10 20.75 -13.87
CA GLU A 185 7.32 20.81 -12.63
C GLU A 185 8.19 20.48 -11.41
N ILE A 186 7.75 20.95 -10.24
CA ILE A 186 8.44 20.71 -8.97
C ILE A 186 7.73 19.59 -8.21
N TYR A 187 8.52 18.61 -7.75
CA TYR A 187 8.08 17.46 -6.99
C TYR A 187 8.69 17.49 -5.59
N ILE A 188 8.02 16.83 -4.64
CA ILE A 188 8.61 16.52 -3.33
C ILE A 188 9.19 15.11 -3.42
N THR A 189 10.50 14.99 -3.33
CA THR A 189 11.20 13.72 -3.43
C THR A 189 11.68 13.27 -2.06
N CYS A 190 11.58 11.98 -1.77
CA CYS A 190 12.05 11.37 -0.53
C CYS A 190 13.25 10.45 -0.80
N ASP A 191 14.25 10.46 0.08
CA ASP A 191 15.29 9.43 0.05
C ASP A 191 14.86 8.24 0.92
N TYR A 192 14.13 7.31 0.30
CA TYR A 192 13.53 6.16 0.97
C TYR A 192 14.55 5.27 1.70
N LYS A 193 15.80 5.24 1.24
CA LYS A 193 16.87 4.42 1.84
C LYS A 193 17.37 4.98 3.17
N GLU A 194 17.23 6.29 3.35
CA GLU A 194 17.68 7.01 4.54
C GLU A 194 16.55 7.21 5.58
N ILE A 195 15.34 6.69 5.30
CA ILE A 195 14.23 6.76 6.24
C ILE A 195 14.53 5.89 7.46
N LYS A 196 14.40 6.52 8.63
CA LYS A 196 14.50 5.82 9.92
C LYS A 196 13.10 5.60 10.45
N ASN A 197 12.78 4.35 10.78
CA ASN A 197 11.54 3.99 11.45
C ASN A 197 11.80 3.42 12.85
N LYS A 198 10.82 3.60 13.72
CA LYS A 198 10.67 2.90 14.99
C LYS A 198 9.22 2.50 15.15
N PHE A 199 8.97 1.44 15.90
CA PHE A 199 7.61 1.02 16.21
C PHE A 199 7.47 0.67 17.68
N ASP A 200 6.23 0.80 18.16
CA ASP A 200 5.79 0.29 19.45
C ASP A 200 4.37 -0.27 19.31
N ILE A 201 3.96 -1.15 20.22
CA ILE A 201 2.62 -1.73 20.23
C ILE A 201 1.95 -1.31 21.54
N LEU A 202 1.09 -0.30 21.44
CA LEU A 202 0.43 0.30 22.59
C LEU A 202 -0.79 -0.50 23.07
N GLY A 203 -1.28 -1.43 22.23
CA GLY A 203 -2.37 -2.34 22.52
C GLY A 203 -1.87 -3.76 22.78
N LYS A 204 -2.50 -4.73 22.11
CA LYS A 204 -2.16 -6.16 22.17
C LYS A 204 -1.91 -6.71 20.78
N VAL A 205 -1.07 -7.76 20.68
CA VAL A 205 -1.03 -8.64 19.51
C VAL A 205 -1.70 -9.96 19.85
N THR A 206 -2.55 -10.44 18.93
CA THR A 206 -3.19 -11.76 19.01
C THR A 206 -2.90 -12.56 17.76
N PHE A 207 -2.44 -13.79 17.95
CA PHE A 207 -2.13 -14.76 16.92
C PHE A 207 -3.20 -15.86 16.89
N ALA A 208 -3.51 -16.35 15.69
CA ALA A 208 -4.23 -17.58 15.45
C ALA A 208 -3.58 -18.29 14.26
N ALA A 209 -3.40 -19.60 14.35
CA ALA A 209 -2.89 -20.42 13.28
C ALA A 209 -3.39 -21.86 13.47
N ASP A 210 -3.57 -22.58 12.37
CA ASP A 210 -3.84 -24.03 12.38
C ASP A 210 -2.73 -24.79 11.66
N LYS A 211 -2.72 -26.13 11.81
CA LYS A 211 -1.86 -27.05 11.06
C LYS A 211 -0.35 -26.81 11.21
N ILE A 212 0.10 -26.52 12.43
CA ILE A 212 1.52 -26.50 12.82
C ILE A 212 1.87 -27.87 13.40
N TYR A 213 2.87 -28.52 12.82
CA TYR A 213 3.30 -29.87 13.19
C TYR A 213 4.73 -29.90 13.72
N LEU A 214 4.94 -30.65 14.79
CA LEU A 214 6.24 -31.13 15.25
C LEU A 214 6.35 -32.61 14.87
N GLY A 215 7.11 -32.91 13.81
CA GLY A 215 7.07 -34.24 13.20
C GLY A 215 5.67 -34.59 12.69
N LYS A 216 4.96 -35.49 13.39
CA LYS A 216 3.58 -35.90 13.04
C LYS A 216 2.51 -35.36 13.99
N GLU A 217 2.91 -34.71 15.08
CA GLU A 217 2.01 -34.22 16.11
C GLU A 217 1.56 -32.80 15.77
N ASP A 218 0.24 -32.55 15.81
CA ASP A 218 -0.31 -31.20 15.68
C ASP A 218 -0.10 -30.44 17.00
N VAL A 219 0.72 -29.39 16.94
CA VAL A 219 1.10 -28.55 18.08
C VAL A 219 0.56 -27.13 17.95
N SER A 220 -0.44 -26.90 17.08
CA SER A 220 -0.98 -25.57 16.79
C SER A 220 -1.46 -24.83 18.04
N GLU A 221 -2.25 -25.49 18.89
CA GLU A 221 -2.79 -24.88 20.11
C GLU A 221 -1.67 -24.46 21.06
N PHE A 222 -0.66 -25.31 21.24
CA PHE A 222 0.50 -25.02 22.08
C PHE A 222 1.31 -23.83 21.54
N VAL A 223 1.64 -23.84 20.25
CA VAL A 223 2.42 -22.77 19.60
C VAL A 223 1.66 -21.45 19.66
N VAL A 224 0.39 -21.43 19.27
CA VAL A 224 -0.46 -20.23 19.29
C VAL A 224 -0.65 -19.72 20.71
N GLY A 225 -0.86 -20.60 21.69
CA GLY A 225 -0.93 -20.24 23.11
C GLY A 225 0.35 -19.55 23.57
N TYR A 226 1.51 -20.15 23.28
CA TYR A 226 2.81 -19.55 23.61
C TYR A 226 3.00 -18.18 22.95
N LEU A 227 2.67 -18.03 21.66
CA LEU A 227 2.77 -16.76 20.95
C LEU A 227 1.90 -15.67 21.58
N ASN A 228 0.67 -16.01 21.96
CA ASN A 228 -0.26 -15.10 22.60
C ASN A 228 0.12 -14.71 24.02
N ASP A 229 0.63 -15.65 24.82
CA ASP A 229 1.06 -15.38 26.19
C ASP A 229 2.33 -14.51 26.21
N ASN A 230 3.17 -14.64 25.19
CA ASN A 230 4.49 -14.00 25.12
C ASN A 230 4.60 -12.91 24.04
N TRP A 231 3.47 -12.42 23.53
CA TRP A 231 3.44 -11.53 22.35
C TRP A 231 4.36 -10.29 22.50
N LYS A 232 4.45 -9.71 23.70
CA LYS A 232 5.31 -8.54 23.97
C LYS A 232 6.77 -8.86 23.73
N PHE A 233 7.24 -9.99 24.26
CA PHE A 233 8.61 -10.43 24.08
C PHE A 233 8.90 -10.76 22.62
N ILE A 234 7.98 -11.46 21.95
CA ILE A 234 8.10 -11.83 20.54
C ILE A 234 8.20 -10.58 19.66
N MET A 235 7.29 -9.62 19.82
CA MET A 235 7.30 -8.41 19.00
C MET A 235 8.49 -7.49 19.32
N LYS A 236 8.94 -7.43 20.57
CA LYS A 236 10.16 -6.70 20.93
C LYS A 236 11.42 -7.30 20.29
N THR A 237 11.47 -8.63 20.18
CA THR A 237 12.68 -9.34 19.72
C THR A 237 12.71 -9.50 18.20
N PHE A 238 11.56 -9.84 17.62
CA PHE A 238 11.42 -10.23 16.21
C PHE A 238 10.45 -9.34 15.44
N GLY A 239 9.70 -8.44 16.07
CA GLY A 239 8.69 -7.64 15.37
C GLY A 239 9.26 -6.79 14.24
N LYS A 240 10.51 -6.31 14.38
CA LYS A 240 11.15 -5.43 13.39
C LYS A 240 11.19 -6.02 11.98
N ILE A 241 11.47 -7.31 11.82
CA ILE A 241 11.52 -7.93 10.47
C ILE A 241 10.17 -7.90 9.75
N PHE A 242 9.07 -8.03 10.49
CA PHE A 242 7.71 -7.94 9.94
C PHE A 242 7.32 -6.49 9.65
N ILE A 243 7.68 -5.57 10.55
CA ILE A 243 7.41 -4.15 10.39
C ILE A 243 8.19 -3.58 9.20
N ASP A 244 9.47 -3.93 9.04
CA ASP A 244 10.28 -3.50 7.89
C ASP A 244 9.65 -3.98 6.57
N LYS A 245 9.17 -5.23 6.53
CA LYS A 245 8.46 -5.75 5.35
C LYS A 245 7.17 -4.98 5.05
N ALA A 246 6.38 -4.61 6.07
CA ALA A 246 5.18 -3.79 5.89
C ALA A 246 5.52 -2.36 5.44
N VAL A 247 6.62 -1.82 5.96
CA VAL A 247 7.12 -0.48 5.61
C VAL A 247 7.57 -0.40 4.15
N ASP A 248 8.09 -1.49 3.56
CA ASP A 248 8.39 -1.53 2.12
C ASP A 248 7.15 -1.26 1.24
N TYR A 249 5.99 -1.80 1.63
CA TYR A 249 4.73 -1.51 0.94
C TYR A 249 4.33 -0.04 1.10
N TYR A 250 4.47 0.50 2.31
CA TYR A 250 4.21 1.91 2.57
C TYR A 250 5.08 2.82 1.70
N TYR A 251 6.38 2.54 1.58
CA TYR A 251 7.28 3.31 0.73
C TYR A 251 6.92 3.20 -0.75
N LYS A 252 6.52 2.02 -1.23
CA LYS A 252 6.05 1.85 -2.61
C LYS A 252 4.82 2.71 -2.89
N PHE A 253 3.84 2.74 -2.00
CA PHE A 253 2.66 3.59 -2.16
C PHE A 253 3.00 5.07 -2.08
N ALA A 254 3.87 5.46 -1.15
CA ALA A 254 4.35 6.83 -1.05
C ALA A 254 5.09 7.28 -2.31
N GLY A 255 5.99 6.46 -2.86
CA GLY A 255 6.73 6.75 -4.09
C GLY A 255 5.81 6.88 -5.30
N ASN A 256 4.87 5.95 -5.46
CA ASN A 256 3.86 6.03 -6.52
C ASN A 256 3.03 7.32 -6.48
N PHE A 257 2.90 7.97 -5.33
CA PHE A 257 2.27 9.28 -5.22
C PHE A 257 3.27 10.42 -5.40
N PHE A 258 4.25 10.55 -4.50
CA PHE A 258 5.12 11.73 -4.44
C PHE A 258 6.09 11.85 -5.61
N ASP A 259 6.52 10.74 -6.20
CA ASP A 259 7.43 10.76 -7.34
C ASP A 259 6.71 11.04 -8.67
N LEU A 260 5.38 10.86 -8.70
CA LEU A 260 4.54 10.99 -9.92
C LEU A 260 3.58 12.19 -9.87
N VAL A 261 3.35 12.79 -8.71
CA VAL A 261 2.43 13.92 -8.53
C VAL A 261 3.20 15.22 -8.27
N PRO A 262 3.12 16.21 -9.17
CA PRO A 262 3.67 17.53 -8.94
C PRO A 262 3.19 18.15 -7.62
N ALA A 263 4.11 18.80 -6.90
CA ALA A 263 3.82 19.41 -5.60
C ALA A 263 2.71 20.45 -5.66
N LYS A 264 2.53 21.13 -6.80
CA LYS A 264 1.46 22.13 -7.00
C LYS A 264 0.04 21.61 -6.78
N TYR A 265 -0.17 20.28 -6.80
CA TYR A 265 -1.48 19.69 -6.56
C TYR A 265 -1.84 19.60 -5.07
N TYR A 266 -0.86 19.61 -4.17
CA TYR A 266 -1.08 19.45 -2.72
C TYR A 266 -0.33 20.49 -1.86
N ILE A 267 0.55 21.31 -2.45
CA ILE A 267 1.25 22.43 -1.82
C ILE A 267 0.81 23.75 -2.46
N SER A 268 0.56 24.76 -1.65
CA SER A 268 0.14 26.10 -2.11
C SER A 268 1.29 27.09 -2.29
N ASP A 269 2.43 26.89 -1.63
CA ASP A 269 3.58 27.80 -1.71
C ASP A 269 4.41 27.57 -2.98
N ASP A 270 5.16 28.60 -3.40
CA ASP A 270 6.20 28.45 -4.41
C ASP A 270 7.42 27.72 -3.83
N LEU A 271 7.72 26.56 -4.39
CA LEU A 271 8.84 25.71 -3.98
C LEU A 271 10.17 26.04 -4.67
N THR A 272 10.19 26.97 -5.62
CA THR A 272 11.41 27.36 -6.34
C THR A 272 12.59 27.73 -5.42
N PRO A 273 12.39 28.47 -4.31
CA PRO A 273 13.48 28.79 -3.38
C PRO A 273 14.06 27.59 -2.63
N TYR A 274 13.36 26.45 -2.64
CA TYR A 274 13.70 25.24 -1.89
C TYR A 274 14.24 24.12 -2.77
N LEU A 275 14.44 24.39 -4.07
CA LEU A 275 15.00 23.41 -4.99
C LEU A 275 16.38 22.98 -4.53
N LYS A 276 16.56 21.66 -4.43
CA LYS A 276 17.87 21.07 -4.19
C LYS A 276 18.72 21.25 -5.45
N ASN A 277 19.89 21.85 -5.28
CA ASN A 277 20.91 21.99 -6.33
C ASN A 277 21.47 20.63 -6.75
#